data_AF-A0A4S3B5K3-F1
#
_entry.id   AF-A0A4S3B5K3-F1
#
_cell.length_a   1.000
_cell.length_b   1.000
_cell.length_c   1.000
_cell.angle_alpha   90.00
_cell.angle_beta   90.00
_cell.angle_gamma   90.00
#
_symmetry.space_group_name_H-M   'P 1'
#
loop_
_entity.id
_entity.type
_entity.pdbx_description
1 polymer ?
#
loop_
_entity_poly.entity_id
_entity_poly.type
_entity_poly.pdbx_seq_one_letter_code
_entity_poly.pdbx_strand_id
1 'polypeptide(L)'
;MSQIMEENMYYFYFTIIVLALILILSTTQILKLNHLKAEQRSAVRDFQKLHKMSDSELLLFKNEMTAAKGHIVAIEEIIQKQPKLKQDEELLTAVEKAKKIFKQLMADPRDLTHFDNFLYRNLPTLQLLLEKYNENGDKLNEVLALSYQNIDLDFQKLQSEEQEKIEEAEAFIK
;
A
#
# COMPACT_ATOMS: atom_id res chain seq x y z
N MET A 1 60.23 -22.61 18.23
CA MET A 1 59.04 -23.46 18.03
C MET A 1 57.93 -23.16 19.03
N SER A 2 58.24 -22.83 20.30
CA SER A 2 57.22 -22.43 21.31
C SER A 2 56.50 -21.11 20.98
N GLN A 3 57.22 -20.10 20.50
CA GLN A 3 56.66 -18.74 20.28
C GLN A 3 55.68 -18.66 19.08
N ILE A 4 55.91 -19.43 18.01
CA ILE A 4 55.02 -19.51 16.84
C ILE A 4 53.70 -20.23 17.20
N MET A 5 53.74 -21.21 18.11
CA MET A 5 52.52 -21.88 18.58
C MET A 5 51.66 -20.96 19.47
N GLU A 6 52.27 -20.11 20.29
CA GLU A 6 51.54 -19.15 21.12
C GLU A 6 50.83 -18.07 20.26
N GLU A 7 51.49 -17.55 19.21
CA GLU A 7 50.86 -16.60 18.29
C GLU A 7 49.66 -17.21 17.54
N ASN A 8 49.79 -18.43 17.01
CA ASN A 8 48.69 -19.10 16.31
C ASN A 8 47.49 -19.36 17.22
N MET A 9 47.75 -19.67 18.50
CA MET A 9 46.71 -19.90 19.48
C MET A 9 45.97 -18.58 19.83
N TYR A 10 46.67 -17.44 19.86
CA TYR A 10 46.05 -16.12 20.03
C TYR A 10 45.12 -15.76 18.87
N TYR A 11 45.55 -15.95 17.62
CA TYR A 11 44.71 -15.72 16.44
C TYR A 11 43.47 -16.62 16.44
N PHE A 12 43.61 -17.88 16.85
CA PHE A 12 42.49 -18.80 16.98
C PHE A 12 41.44 -18.29 17.99
N TYR A 13 41.84 -17.89 19.20
CA TYR A 13 40.91 -17.31 20.17
C TYR A 13 40.26 -16.02 19.68
N PHE A 14 41.03 -15.14 19.03
CA PHE A 14 40.50 -13.92 18.44
C PHE A 14 39.40 -14.22 17.39
N THR A 15 39.62 -15.20 16.50
CA THR A 15 38.60 -15.59 15.51
C THR A 15 37.33 -16.12 16.17
N ILE A 16 37.43 -16.92 17.24
CA ILE A 16 36.25 -17.41 17.98
C ILE A 16 35.47 -16.26 18.61
N ILE A 17 36.15 -15.27 19.19
CA ILE A 17 35.50 -14.10 19.81
C ILE A 17 34.77 -13.27 18.76
N VAL A 18 35.40 -13.01 17.61
CA VAL A 18 34.78 -12.29 16.49
C VAL A 18 33.56 -13.07 15.98
N LEU A 19 33.67 -14.39 15.83
CA LEU A 19 32.58 -15.24 15.36
C LEU A 19 31.41 -15.29 16.36
N ALA A 20 31.71 -15.33 17.66
CA ALA A 20 30.72 -15.23 18.72
C ALA A 20 30.00 -13.87 18.71
N LEU A 21 30.73 -12.77 18.52
CA LEU A 21 30.14 -11.43 18.38
C LEU A 21 29.22 -11.34 17.16
N ILE A 22 29.63 -11.90 16.00
CA ILE A 22 28.80 -11.94 14.79
C ILE A 22 27.51 -12.73 15.03
N LEU A 23 27.59 -13.87 15.73
CA LEU A 23 26.42 -14.67 16.06
C LEU A 23 25.45 -13.94 16.99
N ILE A 24 25.96 -13.23 18.01
CA ILE A 24 25.13 -12.42 18.93
C ILE A 24 24.44 -11.27 18.18
N LEU A 25 25.14 -10.58 17.28
CA LEU A 25 24.55 -9.53 16.45
C LEU A 25 23.47 -10.09 15.50
N SER A 26 23.67 -11.30 14.97
CA SER A 26 22.70 -11.94 14.06
C SER A 26 21.43 -12.37 14.80
N THR A 27 21.55 -12.95 16.00
CA THR A 27 20.39 -13.43 16.77
C THR A 27 19.50 -12.28 17.26
N THR A 28 20.10 -11.15 17.67
CA THR A 28 19.33 -9.96 18.08
C THR A 28 18.47 -9.39 16.95
N GLN A 29 18.97 -9.40 15.71
CA GLN A 29 18.19 -8.97 14.55
C GLN A 29 17.03 -9.92 14.23
N ILE A 30 17.25 -11.24 14.36
CA ILE A 30 16.22 -12.26 14.09
C ILE A 30 15.08 -12.19 15.13
N LEU A 31 15.40 -11.99 16.41
CA LEU A 31 14.40 -11.86 17.47
C LEU A 31 13.50 -10.64 17.25
N LYS A 32 14.08 -9.50 16.86
CA LYS A 32 13.31 -8.29 16.52
C LYS A 32 12.38 -8.53 15.33
N LEU A 33 12.85 -9.22 14.30
CA LEU A 33 12.03 -9.56 13.13
C LEU A 33 10.84 -10.47 13.49
N ASN A 34 11.05 -11.44 14.38
CA ASN A 34 10.01 -12.35 14.82
C ASN A 34 8.94 -11.63 15.66
N HIS A 35 9.33 -10.67 16.50
CA HIS A 35 8.39 -9.84 17.25
C HIS A 35 7.48 -9.03 16.32
N LEU A 36 8.05 -8.33 15.34
CA LEU A 36 7.30 -7.55 14.36
C LEU A 36 6.31 -8.41 13.56
N LYS A 37 6.74 -9.63 13.17
CA LYS A 37 5.87 -10.60 12.50
C LYS A 37 4.73 -11.08 13.41
N ALA A 38 4.98 -11.22 14.71
CA ALA A 38 3.95 -11.60 15.66
C ALA A 38 2.93 -10.47 15.87
N GLU A 39 3.39 -9.22 16.03
CA GLU A 39 2.52 -8.03 16.12
C GLU A 39 1.67 -7.85 14.87
N GLN A 40 2.26 -7.98 13.67
CA GLN A 40 1.53 -7.90 12.42
C GLN A 40 0.44 -8.99 12.32
N ARG A 41 0.77 -10.22 12.71
CA ARG A 41 -0.23 -11.32 12.72
C ARG A 41 -1.35 -11.05 13.71
N SER A 42 -1.07 -10.45 14.87
CA SER A 42 -2.11 -10.03 15.81
C SER A 42 -2.99 -8.97 15.19
N ALA A 43 -2.42 -7.89 14.64
CA ALA A 43 -3.18 -6.80 14.04
C ALA A 43 -4.11 -7.28 12.92
N VAL A 44 -3.65 -8.19 12.06
CA VAL A 44 -4.48 -8.79 11.00
C VAL A 44 -5.63 -9.61 11.61
N ARG A 45 -5.38 -10.38 12.67
CA ARG A 45 -6.42 -11.16 13.36
C ARG A 45 -7.44 -10.24 14.04
N ASP A 46 -6.99 -9.16 14.64
CA ASP A 46 -7.84 -8.19 15.33
C ASP A 46 -8.72 -7.45 14.31
N PHE A 47 -8.16 -7.05 13.17
CA PHE A 47 -8.90 -6.50 12.03
C PHE A 47 -9.94 -7.48 11.48
N GLN A 48 -9.54 -8.74 11.24
CA GLN A 48 -10.45 -9.80 10.77
C GLN A 48 -11.64 -9.99 11.72
N LYS A 49 -11.39 -10.02 13.03
CA LYS A 49 -12.44 -10.16 14.05
C LYS A 49 -13.33 -8.92 14.12
N LEU A 50 -12.75 -7.72 14.09
CA LEU A 50 -13.48 -6.46 14.14
C LEU A 50 -14.52 -6.36 13.01
N HIS A 51 -14.13 -6.75 11.80
CA HIS A 51 -14.98 -6.70 10.62
C HIS A 51 -15.72 -8.02 10.33
N LYS A 52 -15.62 -9.02 11.23
CA LYS A 52 -16.29 -10.33 11.13
C LYS A 52 -16.05 -11.05 9.80
N MET A 53 -14.84 -10.95 9.25
CA MET A 53 -14.49 -11.55 7.97
C MET A 53 -14.10 -13.02 8.13
N SER A 54 -14.59 -13.86 7.22
CA SER A 54 -14.05 -15.20 6.97
C SER A 54 -12.61 -15.12 6.44
N ASP A 55 -11.90 -16.25 6.48
CA ASP A 55 -10.53 -16.32 5.92
C ASP A 55 -10.51 -16.04 4.41
N SER A 56 -11.55 -16.46 3.69
CA SER A 56 -11.70 -16.17 2.25
C SER A 56 -11.94 -14.69 1.97
N GLU A 57 -12.77 -14.02 2.76
CA GLU A 57 -13.01 -12.58 2.62
C GLU A 57 -11.76 -11.77 2.96
N LEU A 58 -11.05 -12.15 4.03
CA LEU A 58 -9.77 -11.52 4.37
C LEU A 58 -8.74 -11.69 3.25
N LEU A 59 -8.65 -12.88 2.65
CA LEU A 59 -7.73 -13.14 1.54
C LEU A 59 -8.09 -12.31 0.31
N LEU A 60 -9.37 -12.27 -0.06
CA LEU A 60 -9.87 -11.44 -1.15
C LEU A 60 -9.52 -9.97 -0.90
N PHE A 61 -9.94 -9.43 0.26
CA PHE A 61 -9.67 -8.06 0.66
C PHE A 61 -8.18 -7.71 0.58
N LYS A 62 -7.31 -8.58 1.12
CA LYS A 62 -5.86 -8.37 1.06
C LYS A 62 -5.35 -8.33 -0.38
N ASN A 63 -5.83 -9.21 -1.25
CA ASN A 63 -5.41 -9.25 -2.65
C ASN A 63 -5.83 -7.97 -3.37
N GLU A 64 -7.09 -7.56 -3.23
CA GLU A 64 -7.62 -6.36 -3.87
C GLU A 64 -6.90 -5.09 -3.38
N MET A 65 -6.69 -4.96 -2.07
CA MET A 65 -5.98 -3.80 -1.53
C MET A 65 -4.50 -3.79 -1.90
N THR A 66 -3.89 -4.97 -2.05
CA THR A 66 -2.50 -5.06 -2.54
C THR A 66 -2.41 -4.61 -3.99
N ALA A 67 -3.36 -5.02 -4.84
CA ALA A 67 -3.42 -4.59 -6.24
C ALA A 67 -3.67 -3.08 -6.35
N ALA A 68 -4.68 -2.56 -5.65
CA ALA A 68 -5.00 -1.13 -5.64
C ALA A 68 -3.80 -0.28 -5.17
N LYS A 69 -3.12 -0.68 -4.10
CA LYS A 69 -1.89 -0.03 -3.66
C LYS A 69 -0.81 -0.06 -4.73
N GLY A 70 -0.64 -1.19 -5.42
CA GLY A 70 0.30 -1.34 -6.52
C GLY A 70 0.03 -0.33 -7.64
N HIS A 71 -1.23 -0.18 -8.04
CA HIS A 71 -1.64 0.80 -9.04
C HIS A 71 -1.33 2.25 -8.61
N ILE A 72 -1.66 2.63 -7.37
CA ILE A 72 -1.38 3.99 -6.85
C ILE A 72 0.12 4.27 -6.85
N VAL A 73 0.95 3.35 -6.36
CA VAL A 73 2.41 3.52 -6.34
C VAL A 73 2.98 3.63 -7.75
N ALA A 74 2.54 2.78 -8.68
CA ALA A 74 2.97 2.85 -10.07
C ALA A 74 2.62 4.21 -10.71
N ILE A 75 1.41 4.72 -10.46
CA ILE A 75 0.99 6.05 -10.92
C ILE A 75 1.89 7.14 -10.34
N GLU A 76 2.14 7.14 -9.03
CA GLU A 76 3.03 8.11 -8.37
C GLU A 76 4.45 8.04 -8.97
N GLU A 77 4.98 6.85 -9.24
CA GLU A 77 6.28 6.68 -9.89
C GLU A 77 6.33 7.25 -11.32
N ILE A 78 5.26 7.05 -12.11
CA ILE A 78 5.18 7.60 -13.47
C ILE A 78 5.17 9.13 -13.42
N ILE A 79 4.37 9.73 -12.52
CA ILE A 79 4.35 11.17 -12.27
C ILE A 79 5.75 11.65 -11.89
N GLN A 80 6.46 10.92 -11.02
CA GLN A 80 7.80 11.30 -10.60
C GLN A 80 8.84 11.32 -11.73
N LYS A 81 8.64 10.49 -12.76
CA LYS A 81 9.56 10.38 -13.91
C LYS A 81 9.26 11.40 -15.02
N GLN A 82 8.05 11.94 -15.10
CA GLN A 82 7.60 12.78 -16.22
C GLN A 82 7.31 14.23 -15.78
N PRO A 83 8.13 15.22 -16.19
CA PRO A 83 7.98 16.61 -15.74
C PRO A 83 6.62 17.25 -16.03
N LYS A 84 6.01 16.97 -17.19
CA LYS A 84 4.68 17.50 -17.55
C LYS A 84 3.58 17.00 -16.61
N LEU A 85 3.60 15.72 -16.27
CA LEU A 85 2.63 15.13 -15.34
C LEU A 85 2.76 15.66 -13.91
N LYS A 86 3.96 16.12 -13.49
CA LYS A 86 4.15 16.78 -12.19
C LYS A 86 3.46 18.13 -12.07
N GLN A 87 3.17 18.76 -13.22
CA GLN A 87 2.54 20.07 -13.28
C GLN A 87 1.04 19.96 -13.56
N ASP A 88 0.53 18.75 -13.77
CA ASP A 88 -0.89 18.47 -14.00
C ASP A 88 -1.65 18.44 -12.66
N GLU A 89 -2.28 19.55 -12.30
CA GLU A 89 -3.04 19.68 -11.05
C GLU A 89 -4.24 18.72 -10.98
N GLU A 90 -4.87 18.41 -12.11
CA GLU A 90 -6.00 17.49 -12.17
C GLU A 90 -5.56 16.06 -11.85
N LEU A 91 -4.43 15.64 -12.44
CA LEU A 91 -3.81 14.35 -12.14
C LEU A 91 -3.44 14.22 -10.66
N LEU A 92 -2.74 15.21 -10.10
CA LEU A 92 -2.34 15.20 -8.70
C LEU A 92 -3.57 15.12 -7.78
N THR A 93 -4.63 15.85 -8.12
CA THR A 93 -5.91 15.82 -7.40
C THR A 93 -6.58 14.45 -7.50
N ALA A 94 -6.58 13.82 -8.68
CA ALA A 94 -7.14 12.49 -8.88
C ALA A 94 -6.37 11.43 -8.06
N VAL A 95 -5.04 11.52 -8.01
CA VAL A 95 -4.20 10.61 -7.19
C VAL A 95 -4.51 10.77 -5.70
N GLU A 96 -4.65 12.00 -5.21
CA GLU A 96 -5.03 12.24 -3.82
C GLU A 96 -6.44 11.70 -3.49
N LYS A 97 -7.40 11.82 -4.42
CA LYS A 97 -8.73 11.21 -4.29
C LYS A 97 -8.66 9.68 -4.27
N ALA A 98 -7.88 9.07 -5.17
CA ALA A 98 -7.67 7.62 -5.18
C ALA A 98 -7.06 7.13 -3.85
N LYS A 99 -6.11 7.87 -3.26
CA LYS A 99 -5.52 7.57 -1.95
C LYS A 99 -6.54 7.67 -0.81
N LYS A 100 -7.47 8.62 -0.87
CA LYS A 100 -8.57 8.72 0.09
C LYS A 100 -9.54 7.54 -0.02
N ILE A 101 -9.95 7.18 -1.24
CA ILE A 101 -10.78 5.97 -1.48
C ILE A 101 -10.06 4.74 -0.92
N PHE A 102 -8.79 4.55 -1.27
CA PHE A 102 -7.98 3.44 -0.75
C PHE A 102 -7.93 3.42 0.79
N LYS A 103 -7.72 4.58 1.42
CA LYS A 103 -7.70 4.70 2.88
C LYS A 103 -9.05 4.32 3.50
N GLN A 104 -10.16 4.72 2.88
CA GLN A 104 -11.49 4.32 3.33
C GLN A 104 -11.68 2.81 3.23
N LEU A 105 -11.36 2.21 2.09
CA LEU A 105 -11.47 0.75 1.91
C LEU A 105 -10.60 -0.02 2.92
N MET A 106 -9.44 0.53 3.29
CA MET A 106 -8.59 -0.01 4.35
C MET A 106 -9.20 0.11 5.76
N ALA A 107 -10.08 1.07 5.98
CA ALA A 107 -10.77 1.30 7.24
C ALA A 107 -12.08 0.49 7.36
N ASP A 108 -12.81 0.33 6.27
CA ASP A 108 -14.03 -0.49 6.20
C ASP A 108 -14.00 -1.43 4.99
N PRO A 109 -13.63 -2.71 5.18
CA PRO A 109 -13.52 -3.69 4.09
C PRO A 109 -14.87 -4.03 3.44
N ARG A 110 -16.00 -3.69 4.07
CA ARG A 110 -17.35 -3.93 3.50
C ARG A 110 -17.64 -2.98 2.34
N ASP A 111 -16.99 -1.82 2.33
CA ASP A 111 -17.10 -0.84 1.25
C ASP A 111 -16.52 -1.40 -0.07
N LEU A 112 -15.70 -2.46 -0.04
CA LEU A 112 -15.11 -3.08 -1.24
C LEU A 112 -16.13 -3.43 -2.33
N THR A 113 -17.34 -3.85 -1.94
CA THR A 113 -18.44 -4.16 -2.88
C THR A 113 -19.05 -2.93 -3.55
N HIS A 114 -18.90 -1.76 -2.93
CA HIS A 114 -19.41 -0.48 -3.44
C HIS A 114 -18.39 0.21 -4.36
N PHE A 115 -17.11 -0.12 -4.26
CA PHE A 115 -16.02 0.50 -5.05
C PHE A 115 -15.44 -0.45 -6.11
N ASP A 116 -16.25 -1.32 -6.68
CA ASP A 116 -15.85 -2.26 -7.74
C ASP A 116 -15.30 -1.55 -8.99
N ASN A 117 -15.97 -0.49 -9.46
CA ASN A 117 -15.53 0.31 -10.60
C ASN A 117 -14.17 0.96 -10.34
N PHE A 118 -13.95 1.47 -9.14
CA PHE A 118 -12.67 2.05 -8.75
C PHE A 118 -11.55 1.00 -8.82
N LEU A 119 -11.76 -0.15 -8.17
CA LEU A 119 -10.73 -1.20 -8.03
C LEU A 119 -10.40 -1.89 -9.35
N TYR A 120 -11.41 -2.25 -10.13
CA TYR A 120 -11.22 -3.13 -11.29
C TYR A 120 -11.15 -2.39 -12.63
N ARG A 121 -11.58 -1.13 -12.68
CA ARG A 121 -11.66 -0.37 -13.94
C ARG A 121 -10.91 0.94 -13.87
N ASN A 122 -11.34 1.87 -13.04
CA ASN A 122 -10.93 3.27 -13.15
C ASN A 122 -9.46 3.47 -12.73
N LEU A 123 -9.05 2.88 -11.59
CA LEU A 123 -7.67 2.99 -11.11
C LEU A 123 -6.67 2.22 -12.02
N PRO A 124 -6.93 0.96 -12.43
CA PRO A 124 -6.08 0.27 -13.40
C PRO A 124 -6.00 0.98 -14.76
N THR A 125 -7.12 1.56 -15.23
CA THR A 125 -7.17 2.30 -16.50
C THR A 125 -6.32 3.56 -16.42
N LEU A 126 -6.38 4.30 -15.31
CA LEU A 126 -5.55 5.48 -15.11
C LEU A 126 -4.06 5.13 -15.20
N GLN A 127 -3.62 4.07 -14.52
CA GLN A 127 -2.23 3.60 -14.64
C GLN A 127 -1.90 3.29 -16.11
N LEU A 128 -2.73 2.51 -16.80
CA LEU A 128 -2.47 2.09 -18.17
C LEU A 128 -2.35 3.29 -19.14
N LEU A 129 -3.16 4.32 -18.94
CA LEU A 129 -3.12 5.53 -19.76
C LEU A 129 -1.84 6.33 -19.49
N LEU A 130 -1.43 6.44 -18.23
CA LEU A 130 -0.18 7.12 -17.84
C LEU A 130 1.07 6.36 -18.31
N GLU A 131 1.06 5.03 -18.30
CA GLU A 131 2.14 4.22 -18.87
C GLU A 131 2.31 4.44 -20.37
N LYS A 132 1.20 4.70 -21.07
CA LYS A 132 1.18 4.98 -22.51
C LYS A 132 1.32 6.46 -22.83
N TYR A 133 1.39 7.33 -21.81
CA TYR A 133 1.44 8.77 -21.99
C TYR A 133 2.62 9.15 -22.88
N ASN A 134 2.30 9.86 -23.96
CA ASN A 134 3.26 10.47 -24.86
C ASN A 134 2.86 11.93 -24.99
N GLU A 135 3.80 12.83 -24.71
CA GLU A 135 3.60 14.26 -24.61
C GLU A 135 2.97 14.93 -25.85
N ASN A 136 3.01 14.26 -27.01
CA ASN A 136 2.56 14.79 -28.31
C ASN A 136 1.22 14.21 -28.79
N GLY A 137 0.52 13.41 -27.99
CA GLY A 137 -0.70 12.70 -28.40
C GLY A 137 -2.01 13.33 -27.91
N ASP A 138 -2.64 14.19 -28.70
CA ASP A 138 -3.88 14.91 -28.31
C ASP A 138 -5.03 13.98 -27.89
N LYS A 139 -5.26 12.89 -28.62
CA LYS A 139 -6.33 11.92 -28.30
C LYS A 139 -6.09 11.21 -26.97
N LEU A 140 -4.83 11.00 -26.59
CA LEU A 140 -4.49 10.36 -25.32
C LEU A 140 -4.74 11.32 -24.15
N ASN A 141 -4.50 12.62 -24.34
CA ASN A 141 -4.76 13.65 -23.33
C ASN A 141 -6.26 13.77 -23.01
N GLU A 142 -7.13 13.71 -24.01
CA GLU A 142 -8.59 13.72 -23.79
C GLU A 142 -9.07 12.49 -23.01
N VAL A 143 -8.60 11.30 -23.39
CA VAL A 143 -8.94 10.06 -22.68
C VAL A 143 -8.39 10.06 -21.24
N LEU A 144 -7.22 10.68 -21.03
CA LEU A 144 -6.61 10.82 -19.72
C LEU A 144 -7.43 11.76 -18.81
N ALA A 145 -7.91 12.88 -19.34
CA ALA A 145 -8.81 13.79 -18.61
C ALA A 145 -10.12 13.08 -18.18
N LEU A 146 -10.71 12.26 -19.06
CA LEU A 146 -11.87 11.42 -18.71
C LEU A 146 -11.53 10.43 -17.59
N SER A 147 -10.31 9.88 -17.58
CA SER A 147 -9.86 8.99 -16.51
C SER A 147 -9.76 9.71 -15.16
N TYR A 148 -9.35 10.97 -15.14
CA TYR A 148 -9.33 11.77 -13.92
C TYR A 148 -10.75 12.00 -13.38
N GLN A 149 -11.69 12.32 -14.28
CA GLN A 149 -13.10 12.49 -13.93
C GLN A 149 -13.73 11.22 -13.37
N ASN A 150 -13.40 10.04 -13.91
CA ASN A 150 -13.90 8.79 -13.37
C ASN A 150 -13.45 8.54 -11.92
N ILE A 151 -12.21 8.88 -11.58
CA ILE A 151 -11.73 8.83 -10.19
C ILE A 151 -12.45 9.87 -9.31
N ASP A 152 -12.74 11.05 -9.85
CA ASP A 152 -13.54 12.05 -9.13
C ASP A 152 -14.96 11.56 -8.84
N LEU A 153 -15.62 10.92 -9.82
CA LEU A 153 -16.95 10.34 -9.63
C LEU A 153 -16.94 9.24 -8.56
N ASP A 154 -15.93 8.36 -8.57
CA ASP A 154 -15.77 7.37 -7.50
C ASP A 154 -15.59 8.04 -6.13
N PHE A 155 -14.87 9.16 -6.07
CA PHE A 155 -14.67 9.91 -4.83
C PHE A 155 -15.94 10.65 -4.37
N GLN A 156 -16.73 11.20 -5.29
CA GLN A 156 -18.01 11.81 -4.95
C GLN A 156 -18.99 10.77 -4.41
N LYS A 157 -18.98 9.55 -4.98
CA LYS A 157 -19.74 8.42 -4.45
C LYS A 157 -19.38 8.14 -2.99
N LEU A 158 -18.09 8.12 -2.66
CA LEU A 158 -17.63 7.98 -1.28
C LEU A 158 -18.22 9.06 -0.36
N GLN A 159 -18.17 10.32 -0.77
CA GLN A 159 -18.71 11.42 0.03
C GLN A 159 -20.22 11.29 0.24
N SER A 160 -20.96 10.83 -0.78
CA SER A 160 -22.40 10.60 -0.65
C SER A 160 -22.74 9.46 0.32
N GLU A 161 -21.99 8.35 0.28
CA GLU A 161 -22.21 7.21 1.19
C GLU A 161 -21.85 7.58 2.64
N GLU A 162 -20.81 8.38 2.86
CA GLU A 162 -20.47 8.90 4.19
C GLU A 162 -21.57 9.81 4.74
N GLN A 163 -22.10 10.69 3.89
CA GLN A 163 -23.17 11.62 4.28
C GLN A 163 -24.48 10.89 4.60
N GLU A 164 -24.86 9.89 3.81
CA GLU A 164 -26.04 9.05 4.07
C GLU A 164 -25.92 8.32 5.42
N LYS A 165 -24.75 7.73 5.71
CA LYS A 165 -24.47 7.07 7.01
C LYS A 165 -24.62 8.03 8.20
N ILE A 166 -24.26 9.32 8.03
CA ILE A 166 -24.41 10.34 9.07
C ILE A 166 -25.89 10.71 9.26
N GLU A 167 -26.61 10.95 8.16
CA GLU A 167 -28.02 11.34 8.20
C GLU A 167 -28.90 10.23 8.80
N GLU A 168 -28.64 8.97 8.46
CA GLU A 168 -29.31 7.82 9.09
C GLU A 168 -29.07 7.75 10.60
N ALA A 169 -27.83 7.99 11.04
CA ALA A 169 -27.47 8.00 12.45
C ALA A 169 -28.16 9.14 13.20
N GLU A 170 -28.24 10.33 12.61
CA GLU A 170 -28.96 11.47 13.18
C GLU A 170 -30.47 11.23 13.26
N ALA A 171 -31.06 10.61 12.23
CA ALA A 171 -32.47 10.26 12.20
C ALA A 171 -32.85 9.22 13.26
N PHE A 172 -31.94 8.32 13.64
CA PHE A 172 -32.18 7.31 14.67
C PHE A 172 -32.13 7.89 16.10
N ILE A 173 -31.41 9.00 16.31
CA ILE A 173 -31.27 9.65 17.62
C ILE A 173 -32.47 10.59 17.93
N LYS A 174 -33.22 10.99 16.90
CA LYS A 174 -34.34 11.93 16.99
C LYS A 174 -35.69 11.23 17.21
#